data_AF-A0A2H5EZ36-F1
#
_entry.id   AF-A0A2H5EZ36-F1
#
_cell.length_a   1.000
_cell.length_b   1.000
_cell.length_c   1.000
_cell.angle_alpha   90.00
_cell.angle_beta   90.00
_cell.angle_gamma   90.00
#
_symmetry.space_group_name_H-M   'P 1'
#
loop_
_entity.id
_entity.type
_entity.pdbx_description
1 polymer ?
#
loop_
_entity_poly.entity_id
_entity_poly.type
_entity_poly.pdbx_seq_one_letter_code
_entity_poly.pdbx_strand_id
1 'polypeptide(L)'
;MGLYDYKNYSDSEAVERLALAKNLAVSASVPSTAEGSSGSETALPAGWRNVSATELGLDPALVDSQGFIKFMSPLTGWAETGPQLKVLAQTDASGQIIGLAVCFSGTNSMLDVLDYLQMNADALVPSMAPVLEAVRDLALANGLDGQDVTITGYSLGGGMTNIMSRHADTLIDGFFADSDYYGFASPVIHESDRILNVGFENDVVHRATGDSHSFWQAVAQADPALSNPDREFSTSTDNFVLFDDTYAAAEITLGVDSLLNPLAWLAHIEGASGDAIERAGASRFYHLMDQDSTVIVSGLGADLREHVWVRDKAAPTSDHFGSAGFVIGSEAGDRLADSAANDWLEGLGGDDTIRVSSGLNVVDGGAGHDTLRLTGTPSDYTVFALSDGSLAFASASGLTLASNIEDVEFAGGPLGLETIRAYEIAEKGLVDSHWWLLWGRQDLAFQAGVEGTNGVDTLTGRAVFGQGGANVITGTGSTDLLHGGAGADHIKGGAGADRLYGGDDADRLVADSHGDRLNGGHGNDVFVFDAATRGTVHVEDFNAAAGDADLLYFLNGVAEAALASARQFGEDTIITHGRLTIVLDGVDVDSLGRDELLVA
;
A
#
# COMPACT_ATOMS: atom_id res chain seq x y z
N MET A 1 6.74 -7.07 7.30
CA MET A 1 6.78 -7.82 6.02
C MET A 1 6.40 -6.80 4.97
N GLY A 2 7.11 -6.71 3.84
CA GLY A 2 6.86 -5.67 2.83
C GLY A 2 5.57 -5.87 2.02
N LEU A 3 5.09 -4.83 1.34
CA LEU A 3 3.92 -4.87 0.43
C LEU A 3 3.99 -5.98 -0.63
N TYR A 4 5.21 -6.37 -1.03
CA TYR A 4 5.46 -7.41 -2.04
C TYR A 4 6.17 -8.62 -1.46
N ASP A 5 6.02 -8.86 -0.15
CA ASP A 5 6.64 -10.01 0.49
C ASP A 5 6.25 -11.31 -0.22
N TYR A 6 7.26 -12.10 -0.54
CA TYR A 6 7.12 -13.30 -1.34
C TYR A 6 8.26 -14.27 -1.06
N LYS A 7 7.90 -15.50 -0.67
CA LYS A 7 8.84 -16.55 -0.26
C LYS A 7 9.75 -16.08 0.89
N ASN A 8 11.08 -16.12 0.68
CA ASN A 8 12.08 -15.69 1.66
C ASN A 8 13.01 -14.63 1.08
N TYR A 9 12.53 -13.88 0.08
CA TYR A 9 13.29 -12.80 -0.53
C TYR A 9 13.38 -11.62 0.45
N SER A 10 14.50 -10.91 0.45
CA SER A 10 14.53 -9.61 1.12
C SER A 10 13.61 -8.63 0.39
N ASP A 11 13.04 -7.65 1.09
CA ASP A 11 12.22 -6.57 0.52
C ASP A 11 12.77 -6.01 -0.81
N SER A 12 14.05 -5.63 -0.85
CA SER A 12 14.68 -5.11 -2.06
C SER A 12 14.70 -6.11 -3.22
N GLU A 13 14.92 -7.39 -2.91
CA GLU A 13 14.91 -8.46 -3.91
C GLU A 13 13.49 -8.74 -4.41
N ALA A 14 12.50 -8.70 -3.50
CA ALA A 14 11.09 -8.88 -3.85
C ALA A 14 10.59 -7.79 -4.80
N VAL A 15 10.90 -6.52 -4.50
CA VAL A 15 10.58 -5.36 -5.37
C VAL A 15 11.24 -5.52 -6.75
N GLU A 16 12.54 -5.80 -6.81
CA GLU A 16 13.26 -5.95 -8.08
C GLU A 16 12.70 -7.09 -8.94
N ARG A 17 12.42 -8.25 -8.32
CA ARG A 17 11.84 -9.41 -9.01
C ARG A 17 10.42 -9.14 -9.50
N LEU A 18 9.58 -8.50 -8.68
CA LEU A 18 8.22 -8.14 -9.07
C LEU A 18 8.21 -7.17 -10.25
N ALA A 19 8.99 -6.10 -10.18
CA ALA A 19 9.11 -5.13 -11.27
C ALA A 19 9.61 -5.77 -12.56
N LEU A 20 10.59 -6.67 -12.48
CA LEU A 20 11.03 -7.46 -13.63
C LEU A 20 9.91 -8.36 -14.16
N ALA A 21 9.20 -9.08 -13.30
CA ALA A 21 8.12 -9.98 -13.67
C ALA A 21 6.95 -9.25 -14.34
N LYS A 22 6.60 -8.04 -13.88
CA LYS A 22 5.60 -7.17 -14.52
C LYS A 22 6.05 -6.75 -15.91
N ASN A 23 7.29 -6.27 -16.05
CA ASN A 23 7.83 -5.84 -17.35
C ASN A 23 7.89 -6.98 -18.36
N LEU A 24 8.25 -8.19 -17.91
CA LEU A 24 8.21 -9.40 -18.74
C LEU A 24 6.77 -9.77 -19.15
N ALA A 25 5.82 -9.72 -18.22
CA ALA A 25 4.41 -9.97 -18.49
C ALA A 25 3.83 -8.99 -19.53
N VAL A 26 4.03 -7.69 -19.32
CA VAL A 26 3.52 -6.63 -20.21
C VAL A 26 4.16 -6.69 -21.60
N SER A 27 5.47 -6.99 -21.68
CA SER A 27 6.17 -7.20 -22.97
C SER A 27 5.67 -8.43 -23.73
N ALA A 28 5.03 -9.36 -23.02
CA ALA A 28 4.40 -10.56 -23.55
C ALA A 28 2.86 -10.48 -23.55
N SER A 29 2.29 -9.28 -23.59
CA SER A 29 0.87 -9.05 -23.85
C SER A 29 0.61 -8.80 -25.34
N VAL A 30 -0.52 -9.27 -25.85
CA VAL A 30 -0.92 -9.04 -27.24
C VAL A 30 -1.38 -7.58 -27.39
N PRO A 31 -0.78 -6.78 -28.30
CA PRO A 31 -1.23 -5.42 -28.57
C PRO A 31 -2.69 -5.43 -29.01
N SER A 32 -3.59 -4.79 -28.28
CA SER A 32 -5.00 -4.79 -28.67
C SER A 32 -5.28 -3.74 -29.74
N THR A 33 -6.15 -4.05 -30.70
CA THR A 33 -6.65 -3.05 -31.68
C THR A 33 -7.63 -2.05 -31.05
N ALA A 34 -8.00 -2.23 -29.78
CA ALA A 34 -8.83 -1.32 -29.01
C ALA A 34 -8.05 -0.13 -28.43
N GLU A 35 -6.71 -0.21 -28.36
CA GLU A 35 -5.85 0.79 -27.74
C GLU A 35 -5.69 2.09 -28.54
N GLY A 36 -6.07 2.14 -29.83
CA GLY A 36 -5.73 3.30 -30.69
C GLY A 36 -4.20 3.58 -30.78
N SER A 37 -3.37 2.77 -30.12
CA SER A 37 -1.93 2.79 -30.15
C SER A 37 -1.51 2.06 -31.42
N SER A 38 -0.72 2.71 -32.25
CA SER A 38 0.04 2.03 -33.28
C SER A 38 1.04 1.11 -32.58
N GLY A 39 0.67 -0.16 -32.40
CA GLY A 39 1.44 -1.16 -31.66
C GLY A 39 2.91 -1.23 -32.04
N SER A 40 3.76 -0.69 -31.16
CA SER A 40 5.16 -1.09 -31.06
C SER A 40 5.26 -2.13 -29.96
N GLU A 41 5.95 -3.25 -30.20
CA GLU A 41 6.31 -4.17 -29.12
C GLU A 41 7.01 -3.39 -28.00
N THR A 42 6.53 -3.54 -26.76
CA THR A 42 7.23 -3.05 -25.59
C THR A 42 8.62 -3.68 -25.56
N ALA A 43 9.65 -2.88 -25.32
CA ALA A 43 11.02 -3.37 -25.33
C ALA A 43 11.22 -4.36 -24.16
N LEU A 44 11.82 -5.52 -24.47
CA LEU A 44 12.19 -6.48 -23.43
C LEU A 44 13.21 -5.87 -22.46
N PRO A 45 13.18 -6.26 -21.17
CA PRO A 45 14.21 -5.87 -20.21
C PRO A 45 15.62 -6.21 -20.69
N ALA A 46 16.62 -5.42 -20.28
CA ALA A 46 18.00 -5.64 -20.67
C ALA A 46 18.47 -7.06 -20.30
N GLY A 47 19.14 -7.74 -21.24
CA GLY A 47 19.60 -9.12 -21.06
C GLY A 47 18.57 -10.20 -21.40
N TRP A 48 17.31 -9.82 -21.69
CA TRP A 48 16.26 -10.75 -22.09
C TRP A 48 16.03 -10.79 -23.60
N ARG A 49 15.69 -11.97 -24.11
CA ARG A 49 15.30 -12.19 -25.51
C ARG A 49 14.16 -13.18 -25.64
N ASN A 50 13.44 -13.11 -26.75
CA ASN A 50 12.49 -14.16 -27.14
C ASN A 50 13.23 -15.49 -27.40
N VAL A 51 12.62 -16.59 -26.95
CA VAL A 51 12.96 -17.95 -27.34
C VAL A 51 12.00 -18.39 -28.43
N SER A 52 12.54 -18.76 -29.60
CA SER A 52 11.69 -19.15 -30.73
C SER A 52 11.10 -20.55 -30.52
N ALA A 53 9.92 -20.84 -31.12
CA ALA A 53 9.38 -22.20 -31.12
C ALA A 53 10.36 -23.24 -31.69
N THR A 54 11.17 -22.85 -32.69
CA THR A 54 12.19 -23.75 -33.26
C THR A 54 13.29 -24.07 -32.25
N GLU A 55 13.70 -23.09 -31.43
CA GLU A 55 14.66 -23.30 -30.34
C GLU A 55 14.11 -24.22 -29.25
N LEU A 56 12.79 -24.13 -28.99
CA LEU A 56 12.05 -25.04 -28.11
C LEU A 56 11.74 -26.41 -28.73
N GLY A 57 12.07 -26.64 -30.01
CA GLY A 57 11.72 -27.88 -30.70
C GLY A 57 10.21 -28.05 -30.99
N LEU A 58 9.44 -26.97 -30.90
CA LEU A 58 8.00 -26.93 -31.20
C LEU A 58 7.75 -26.69 -32.70
N ASP A 59 6.58 -27.13 -33.18
CA ASP A 59 6.15 -26.88 -34.56
C ASP A 59 5.98 -25.36 -34.79
N PRO A 60 6.68 -24.75 -35.76
CA PRO A 60 6.50 -23.33 -36.08
C PRO A 60 5.06 -22.94 -36.43
N ALA A 61 4.21 -23.89 -36.83
CA ALA A 61 2.79 -23.66 -37.06
C ALA A 61 2.00 -23.29 -35.79
N LEU A 62 2.57 -23.55 -34.61
CA LEU A 62 2.00 -23.14 -33.32
C LEU A 62 2.26 -21.67 -33.00
N VAL A 63 3.08 -20.98 -33.81
CA VAL A 63 3.44 -19.58 -33.61
C VAL A 63 2.56 -18.68 -34.46
N ASP A 64 2.03 -17.62 -33.87
CA ASP A 64 1.29 -16.59 -34.60
C ASP A 64 2.22 -15.62 -35.35
N SER A 65 1.65 -14.59 -36.00
CA SER A 65 2.45 -13.59 -36.72
C SER A 65 3.29 -12.67 -35.83
N GLN A 66 3.07 -12.68 -34.52
CA GLN A 66 3.72 -11.82 -33.52
C GLN A 66 4.69 -12.61 -32.62
N GLY A 67 4.89 -13.90 -32.89
CA GLY A 67 5.84 -14.75 -32.16
C GLY A 67 5.26 -15.43 -30.92
N PHE A 68 3.95 -15.34 -30.68
CA PHE A 68 3.29 -16.02 -29.56
C PHE A 68 3.07 -17.49 -29.85
N ILE A 69 3.32 -18.32 -28.85
CA ILE A 69 3.10 -19.76 -28.90
C ILE A 69 1.67 -20.03 -28.45
N LYS A 70 0.86 -20.51 -29.38
CA LYS A 70 -0.55 -20.87 -29.15
C LYS A 70 -0.66 -22.26 -28.56
N PHE A 71 -1.68 -22.45 -27.73
CA PHE A 71 -2.11 -23.77 -27.29
C PHE A 71 -3.63 -23.90 -27.37
N MET A 72 -4.12 -25.15 -27.42
CA MET A 72 -5.50 -25.41 -27.76
C MET A 72 -6.45 -25.01 -26.62
N SER A 73 -7.38 -24.10 -26.91
CA SER A 73 -8.53 -23.80 -26.04
C SER A 73 -9.68 -24.78 -26.29
N PRO A 74 -10.34 -25.30 -25.23
CA PRO A 74 -11.60 -26.03 -25.34
C PRO A 74 -12.74 -25.24 -26.01
N LEU A 75 -12.66 -23.90 -26.03
CA LEU A 75 -13.67 -23.00 -26.59
C LEU A 75 -13.31 -22.48 -27.97
N THR A 76 -12.19 -21.77 -28.03
CA THR A 76 -11.76 -21.01 -29.21
C THR A 76 -10.87 -21.85 -30.12
N GLY A 77 -10.52 -23.07 -29.71
CA GLY A 77 -9.64 -23.96 -30.46
C GLY A 77 -8.25 -23.35 -30.61
N TRP A 78 -7.85 -23.10 -31.87
CA TRP A 78 -6.56 -22.52 -32.25
C TRP A 78 -6.70 -21.07 -32.76
N ALA A 79 -7.73 -20.35 -32.31
CA ALA A 79 -7.93 -18.95 -32.70
C ALA A 79 -6.69 -18.11 -32.37
N GLU A 80 -6.38 -17.12 -33.22
CA GLU A 80 -5.27 -16.18 -32.99
C GLU A 80 -5.49 -15.31 -31.74
N THR A 81 -6.74 -15.17 -31.31
CA THR A 81 -7.12 -14.48 -30.07
C THR A 81 -7.34 -15.46 -28.91
N GLY A 82 -6.89 -16.72 -29.06
CA GLY A 82 -6.97 -17.74 -28.02
C GLY A 82 -5.81 -17.66 -27.02
N PRO A 83 -5.75 -18.59 -26.07
CA PRO A 83 -4.72 -18.59 -25.04
C PRO A 83 -3.34 -18.88 -25.64
N GLN A 84 -2.38 -18.06 -25.23
CA GLN A 84 -1.05 -18.03 -25.81
C GLN A 84 -0.03 -17.52 -24.80
N LEU A 85 1.25 -17.75 -25.09
CA LEU A 85 2.36 -17.33 -24.23
C LEU A 85 3.59 -16.96 -25.05
N LYS A 86 4.51 -16.22 -24.42
CA LYS A 86 5.90 -16.10 -24.86
C LYS A 86 6.82 -16.81 -23.87
N VAL A 87 7.88 -17.41 -24.39
CA VAL A 87 9.01 -17.89 -23.59
C VAL A 87 10.16 -16.93 -23.80
N LEU A 88 10.68 -16.38 -22.70
CA LEU A 88 11.78 -15.44 -22.70
C LEU A 88 12.99 -16.09 -22.02
N ALA A 89 14.19 -15.74 -22.46
CA ALA A 89 15.44 -16.20 -21.86
C ALA A 89 16.30 -15.01 -21.43
N GLN A 90 16.75 -15.05 -20.18
CA GLN A 90 17.80 -14.18 -19.68
C GLN A 90 19.15 -14.72 -20.14
N THR A 91 20.01 -13.84 -20.64
CA THR A 91 21.33 -14.22 -21.13
C THR A 91 22.44 -13.42 -20.44
N ASP A 92 23.55 -14.10 -20.16
CA ASP A 92 24.76 -13.42 -19.72
C ASP A 92 25.48 -12.73 -20.89
N ALA A 93 26.59 -12.04 -20.61
CA ALA A 93 27.38 -11.34 -21.63
C ALA A 93 27.98 -12.27 -22.71
N SER A 94 28.03 -13.59 -22.47
CA SER A 94 28.49 -14.60 -23.43
C SER A 94 27.36 -15.17 -24.30
N GLY A 95 26.11 -14.88 -23.96
CA GLY A 95 24.91 -15.41 -24.60
C GLY A 95 24.43 -16.73 -24.01
N GLN A 96 24.99 -17.19 -22.89
CA GLN A 96 24.50 -18.37 -22.17
C GLN A 96 23.16 -18.04 -21.50
N ILE A 97 22.18 -18.96 -21.60
CA ILE A 97 20.90 -18.82 -20.90
C ILE A 97 21.13 -19.08 -19.41
N ILE A 98 20.74 -18.11 -18.59
CA ILE A 98 20.90 -18.13 -17.12
C ILE A 98 19.57 -18.06 -16.37
N GLY A 99 18.45 -17.89 -17.09
CA GLY A 99 17.11 -17.86 -16.53
C GLY A 99 16.08 -17.89 -17.64
N LEU A 100 14.86 -18.33 -17.33
CA LEU A 100 13.74 -18.39 -18.26
C LEU A 100 12.52 -17.70 -17.67
N ALA A 101 11.65 -17.20 -18.54
CA ALA A 101 10.32 -16.76 -18.14
C ALA A 101 9.25 -17.35 -19.06
N VAL A 102 8.18 -17.87 -18.45
CA VAL A 102 6.95 -18.26 -19.15
C VAL A 102 5.95 -17.14 -18.91
N CYS A 103 5.67 -16.37 -19.95
CA CYS A 103 4.81 -15.21 -19.88
C CYS A 103 3.49 -15.52 -20.59
N PHE A 104 2.44 -15.79 -19.82
CA PHE A 104 1.10 -15.97 -20.39
C PHE A 104 0.57 -14.62 -20.88
N SER A 105 0.04 -14.61 -22.10
CA SER A 105 -0.47 -13.38 -22.68
C SER A 105 -1.83 -13.04 -22.10
N GLY A 106 -1.94 -11.80 -21.64
CA GLY A 106 -3.22 -11.11 -21.56
C GLY A 106 -3.79 -10.90 -22.96
N THR A 107 -5.11 -10.86 -23.05
CA THR A 107 -5.83 -10.38 -24.23
C THR A 107 -6.68 -9.24 -23.68
N ASN A 108 -6.39 -7.99 -24.07
CA ASN A 108 -7.10 -6.81 -23.55
C ASN A 108 -8.47 -6.64 -24.23
N SER A 109 -9.19 -7.74 -24.50
CA SER A 109 -10.47 -7.73 -25.19
C SER A 109 -11.58 -8.15 -24.24
N MET A 110 -12.69 -7.40 -24.27
CA MET A 110 -13.91 -7.77 -23.55
C MET A 110 -14.49 -9.14 -24.01
N LEU A 111 -14.04 -9.67 -25.16
CA LEU A 111 -14.38 -11.03 -25.59
C LEU A 111 -13.75 -12.12 -24.72
N ASP A 112 -12.66 -11.80 -24.00
CA ASP A 112 -11.89 -12.74 -23.18
C ASP A 112 -12.53 -12.96 -21.83
N VAL A 113 -13.50 -12.11 -21.48
CA VAL A 113 -14.44 -12.35 -20.37
C VAL A 113 -15.10 -13.72 -20.53
N LEU A 114 -15.33 -14.23 -21.75
CA LEU A 114 -15.87 -15.59 -21.95
C LEU A 114 -14.85 -16.70 -21.64
N ASP A 115 -13.55 -16.45 -21.82
CA ASP A 115 -12.48 -17.38 -21.48
C ASP A 115 -12.18 -17.36 -19.96
N TYR A 116 -12.34 -16.21 -19.27
CA TYR A 116 -12.35 -16.13 -17.80
C TYR A 116 -13.35 -17.13 -17.16
N LEU A 117 -14.46 -17.39 -17.84
CA LEU A 117 -15.51 -18.29 -17.34
C LEU A 117 -15.07 -19.77 -17.32
N GLN A 118 -14.11 -20.18 -18.15
CA GLN A 118 -13.66 -21.58 -18.22
C GLN A 118 -12.31 -21.85 -17.56
N MET A 119 -11.49 -20.81 -17.41
CA MET A 119 -10.21 -20.85 -16.69
C MET A 119 -10.31 -21.50 -15.31
N ASN A 120 -11.37 -21.17 -14.56
CA ASN A 120 -11.59 -21.67 -13.21
C ASN A 120 -11.80 -23.20 -13.12
N ALA A 121 -12.10 -23.88 -14.23
CA ALA A 121 -12.32 -25.32 -14.26
C ALA A 121 -11.04 -26.13 -14.59
N ASP A 122 -9.87 -25.50 -14.60
CA ASP A 122 -8.55 -26.10 -14.88
C ASP A 122 -8.44 -26.82 -16.25
N ALA A 123 -9.41 -26.63 -17.14
CA ALA A 123 -9.53 -27.37 -18.39
C ALA A 123 -8.41 -27.08 -19.41
N LEU A 124 -7.68 -25.96 -19.23
CA LEU A 124 -6.58 -25.54 -20.09
C LEU A 124 -5.24 -26.18 -19.71
N VAL A 125 -5.10 -26.72 -18.49
CA VAL A 125 -3.83 -27.25 -17.97
C VAL A 125 -3.23 -28.34 -18.89
N PRO A 126 -3.99 -29.35 -19.38
CA PRO A 126 -3.44 -30.36 -20.27
C PRO A 126 -2.92 -29.81 -21.60
N SER A 127 -3.52 -28.71 -22.10
CA SER A 127 -3.12 -28.10 -23.36
C SER A 127 -1.78 -27.35 -23.26
N MET A 128 -1.37 -26.95 -22.05
CA MET A 128 -0.12 -26.25 -21.79
C MET A 128 1.08 -27.20 -21.74
N ALA A 129 0.84 -28.46 -21.37
CA ALA A 129 1.89 -29.44 -21.08
C ALA A 129 2.97 -29.56 -22.18
N PRO A 130 2.64 -29.64 -23.49
CA PRO A 130 3.69 -29.78 -24.52
C PRO A 130 4.66 -28.59 -24.58
N VAL A 131 4.17 -27.37 -24.36
CA VAL A 131 5.02 -26.17 -24.37
C VAL A 131 5.86 -26.12 -23.09
N LEU A 132 5.27 -26.47 -21.94
CA LEU A 132 5.97 -26.51 -20.66
C LEU A 132 7.03 -27.62 -20.58
N GLU A 133 6.79 -28.78 -21.20
CA GLU A 133 7.81 -29.82 -21.39
C GLU A 133 9.01 -29.30 -22.17
N ALA A 134 8.77 -28.53 -23.24
CA ALA A 134 9.84 -27.92 -24.03
C ALA A 134 10.63 -26.87 -23.24
N VAL A 135 9.95 -26.07 -22.40
CA VAL A 135 10.59 -25.10 -21.49
C VAL A 135 11.48 -25.83 -20.47
N ARG A 136 10.97 -26.88 -19.82
CA ARG A 136 11.77 -27.73 -18.91
C ARG A 136 13.01 -28.26 -19.62
N ASP A 137 12.84 -28.84 -20.81
CA ASP A 137 13.94 -29.47 -21.53
C ASP A 137 15.02 -28.44 -21.92
N LEU A 138 14.62 -27.22 -22.29
CA LEU A 138 15.54 -26.11 -22.53
C LEU A 138 16.26 -25.66 -21.24
N ALA A 139 15.55 -25.57 -20.12
CA ALA A 139 16.14 -25.24 -18.81
C ALA A 139 17.23 -26.25 -18.44
N LEU A 140 16.88 -27.54 -18.45
CA LEU A 140 17.79 -28.64 -18.12
C LEU A 140 19.00 -28.68 -19.07
N ALA A 141 18.80 -28.38 -20.37
CA ALA A 141 19.89 -28.31 -21.34
C ALA A 141 20.90 -27.18 -21.06
N ASN A 142 20.48 -26.13 -20.34
CA ASN A 142 21.33 -25.02 -19.92
C ASN A 142 21.81 -25.13 -18.46
N GLY A 143 21.51 -26.25 -17.78
CA GLY A 143 21.90 -26.49 -16.39
C GLY A 143 21.05 -25.74 -15.36
N LEU A 144 19.84 -25.33 -15.76
CA LEU A 144 18.87 -24.65 -14.91
C LEU A 144 17.86 -25.64 -14.33
N ASP A 145 17.22 -25.26 -13.22
CA ASP A 145 16.09 -25.98 -12.64
C ASP A 145 14.85 -25.07 -12.52
N GLY A 146 13.83 -25.52 -11.77
CA GLY A 146 12.57 -24.79 -11.62
C GLY A 146 12.73 -23.41 -10.98
N GLN A 147 13.72 -23.22 -10.10
CA GLN A 147 13.96 -21.95 -9.39
C GLN A 147 14.48 -20.86 -10.32
N ASP A 148 15.08 -21.26 -11.44
CA ASP A 148 15.57 -20.35 -12.49
C ASP A 148 14.47 -19.97 -13.51
N VAL A 149 13.21 -20.35 -13.25
CA VAL A 149 12.06 -20.06 -14.11
C VAL A 149 11.08 -19.15 -13.39
N THR A 150 10.76 -18.02 -14.02
CA THR A 150 9.68 -17.12 -13.60
C THR A 150 8.42 -17.39 -14.42
N ILE A 151 7.29 -17.60 -13.75
CA ILE A 151 5.97 -17.71 -14.37
C ILE A 151 5.22 -16.42 -14.09
N THR A 152 4.77 -15.74 -15.13
CA THR A 152 4.14 -14.42 -14.99
C THR A 152 3.09 -14.18 -16.06
N GLY A 153 2.22 -13.21 -15.82
CA GLY A 153 1.28 -12.73 -16.82
C GLY A 153 0.42 -11.59 -16.26
N TYR A 154 -0.14 -10.80 -17.17
CA TYR A 154 -1.06 -9.71 -16.85
C TYR A 154 -2.47 -10.07 -17.33
N SER A 155 -3.50 -9.69 -16.56
CA SER A 155 -4.91 -9.92 -16.92
C SER A 155 -5.24 -11.42 -17.05
N LEU A 156 -5.77 -11.87 -18.19
CA LEU A 156 -5.90 -13.29 -18.56
C LEU A 156 -4.60 -14.09 -18.29
N GLY A 157 -3.44 -13.49 -18.56
CA GLY A 157 -2.14 -14.11 -18.29
C GLY A 157 -1.88 -14.29 -16.80
N GLY A 158 -2.30 -13.34 -15.96
CA GLY A 158 -2.23 -13.45 -14.50
C GLY A 158 -3.12 -14.58 -13.99
N GLY A 159 -4.31 -14.73 -14.55
CA GLY A 159 -5.20 -15.86 -14.25
C GLY A 159 -4.58 -17.21 -14.65
N MET A 160 -3.92 -17.28 -15.81
CA MET A 160 -3.22 -18.51 -16.23
C MET A 160 -2.01 -18.82 -15.34
N THR A 161 -1.34 -17.79 -14.82
CA THR A 161 -0.26 -17.94 -13.84
C THR A 161 -0.78 -18.56 -12.53
N ASN A 162 -1.95 -18.11 -12.05
CA ASN A 162 -2.64 -18.71 -10.90
C ASN A 162 -3.07 -20.17 -11.16
N ILE A 163 -3.58 -20.48 -12.34
CA ILE A 163 -3.93 -21.86 -12.69
C ILE A 163 -2.69 -22.75 -12.74
N MET A 164 -1.59 -22.25 -13.32
CA MET A 164 -0.35 -23.01 -13.36
C MET A 164 0.20 -23.25 -11.94
N SER A 165 0.12 -22.28 -11.04
CA SER A 165 0.62 -22.43 -9.66
C SER A 165 -0.14 -23.51 -8.89
N ARG A 166 -1.47 -23.63 -9.05
CA ARG A 166 -2.30 -24.72 -8.47
C ARG A 166 -1.83 -26.12 -8.84
N HIS A 167 -1.33 -26.28 -10.06
CA HIS A 167 -0.97 -27.58 -10.62
C HIS A 167 0.53 -27.85 -10.60
N ALA A 168 1.36 -26.92 -10.13
CA ALA A 168 2.81 -26.99 -10.35
C ALA A 168 3.51 -28.20 -9.68
N ASP A 169 2.91 -28.82 -8.67
CA ASP A 169 3.43 -30.07 -8.06
C ASP A 169 3.25 -31.31 -8.94
N THR A 170 2.30 -31.26 -9.87
CA THR A 170 1.91 -32.41 -10.70
C THR A 170 2.21 -32.16 -12.18
N LEU A 171 2.18 -30.90 -12.60
CA LEU A 171 2.43 -30.48 -13.96
C LEU A 171 3.92 -30.69 -14.29
N ILE A 172 4.17 -31.46 -15.35
CA ILE A 172 5.51 -31.81 -15.82
C ILE A 172 6.38 -32.38 -14.67
N ASP A 173 5.83 -33.38 -13.97
CA ASP A 173 6.49 -34.10 -12.89
C ASP A 173 7.01 -33.21 -11.74
N GLY A 174 6.39 -32.04 -11.53
CA GLY A 174 6.74 -31.13 -10.44
C GLY A 174 7.88 -30.16 -10.76
N PHE A 175 8.36 -30.10 -12.01
CA PHE A 175 9.52 -29.27 -12.37
C PHE A 175 9.37 -27.80 -11.99
N PHE A 176 8.15 -27.26 -12.10
CA PHE A 176 7.87 -25.84 -11.82
C PHE A 176 7.42 -25.57 -10.37
N ALA A 177 7.43 -26.57 -9.49
CA ALA A 177 6.94 -26.42 -8.11
C ALA A 177 7.68 -25.31 -7.34
N ASP A 178 8.97 -25.14 -7.60
CA ASP A 178 9.83 -24.15 -6.93
C ASP A 178 10.00 -22.83 -7.73
N SER A 179 9.35 -22.71 -8.90
CA SER A 179 9.40 -21.50 -9.74
C SER A 179 8.80 -20.28 -9.03
N ASP A 180 9.21 -19.08 -9.45
CA ASP A 180 8.56 -17.83 -9.01
C ASP A 180 7.27 -17.61 -9.79
N TYR A 181 6.18 -17.27 -9.11
CA TYR A 181 4.87 -16.99 -9.71
C TYR A 181 4.40 -15.59 -9.34
N TYR A 182 4.17 -14.76 -10.35
CA TYR A 182 3.65 -13.41 -10.20
C TYR A 182 2.41 -13.21 -11.08
N GLY A 183 1.25 -13.04 -10.46
CA GLY A 183 -0.01 -12.80 -11.16
C GLY A 183 -0.37 -11.32 -11.14
N PHE A 184 -0.38 -10.64 -12.29
CA PHE A 184 -0.75 -9.22 -12.35
C PHE A 184 -2.18 -9.03 -12.85
N ALA A 185 -2.95 -8.16 -12.17
CA ALA A 185 -4.34 -7.87 -12.50
C ALA A 185 -5.16 -9.15 -12.74
N SER A 186 -4.89 -10.19 -11.94
CA SER A 186 -5.43 -11.52 -12.17
C SER A 186 -6.91 -11.55 -11.80
N PRO A 187 -7.80 -12.06 -12.67
CA PRO A 187 -9.20 -12.30 -12.32
C PRO A 187 -9.41 -13.52 -11.41
N VAL A 188 -8.39 -14.37 -11.27
CA VAL A 188 -8.42 -15.62 -10.51
C VAL A 188 -7.34 -15.57 -9.45
N ILE A 189 -7.67 -15.90 -8.21
CA ILE A 189 -6.71 -15.98 -7.11
C ILE A 189 -6.49 -17.44 -6.72
N HIS A 190 -5.23 -17.80 -6.48
CA HIS A 190 -4.85 -19.04 -5.85
C HIS A 190 -4.20 -18.70 -4.50
N GLU A 191 -4.97 -18.90 -3.43
CA GLU A 191 -4.52 -18.69 -2.05
C GLU A 191 -3.45 -19.71 -1.64
N SER A 192 -2.21 -19.42 -2.01
CA SER A 192 -1.01 -20.15 -1.65
C SER A 192 0.20 -19.24 -1.64
N ASP A 193 1.08 -19.45 -0.66
CA ASP A 193 2.45 -18.92 -0.55
C ASP A 193 3.33 -19.10 -1.81
N ARG A 194 2.88 -19.89 -2.80
CA ARG A 194 3.54 -20.09 -4.08
C ARG A 194 3.40 -18.91 -5.03
N ILE A 195 2.40 -18.06 -4.90
CA ILE A 195 2.13 -16.99 -5.85
C ILE A 195 1.88 -15.66 -5.14
N LEU A 196 2.44 -14.59 -5.68
CA LEU A 196 2.08 -13.22 -5.33
C LEU A 196 1.18 -12.66 -6.43
N ASN A 197 -0.03 -12.23 -6.04
CA ASN A 197 -0.93 -11.50 -6.90
C ASN A 197 -0.81 -10.00 -6.62
N VAL A 198 -0.66 -9.20 -7.67
CA VAL A 198 -0.60 -7.74 -7.56
C VAL A 198 -1.57 -7.13 -8.56
N GLY A 199 -2.42 -6.24 -8.09
CA GLY A 199 -3.37 -5.51 -8.90
C GLY A 199 -3.95 -4.36 -8.09
N PHE A 200 -4.79 -3.57 -8.74
CA PHE A 200 -5.43 -2.45 -8.08
C PHE A 200 -6.86 -2.82 -7.68
N GLU A 201 -7.35 -2.34 -6.54
CA GLU A 201 -8.72 -2.61 -6.09
C GLU A 201 -9.77 -2.08 -7.08
N ASN A 202 -9.47 -0.92 -7.68
CA ASN A 202 -10.31 -0.25 -8.66
C ASN A 202 -10.15 -0.81 -10.09
N ASP A 203 -9.33 -1.84 -10.27
CA ASP A 203 -9.30 -2.65 -11.49
C ASP A 203 -10.42 -3.70 -11.46
N VAL A 204 -11.43 -3.50 -12.31
CA VAL A 204 -12.58 -4.42 -12.42
C VAL A 204 -12.24 -5.85 -12.84
N VAL A 205 -11.05 -6.10 -13.36
CA VAL A 205 -10.57 -7.45 -13.72
C VAL A 205 -9.92 -8.11 -12.53
N HIS A 206 -9.16 -7.37 -11.73
CA HIS A 206 -8.44 -7.95 -10.60
C HIS A 206 -9.42 -8.57 -9.60
N ARG A 207 -9.14 -9.80 -9.15
CA ARG A 207 -9.96 -10.58 -8.20
C ARG A 207 -11.40 -10.88 -8.64
N ALA A 208 -11.78 -10.54 -9.87
CA ALA A 208 -13.18 -10.60 -10.33
C ALA A 208 -13.88 -11.96 -10.15
N THR A 209 -13.14 -13.06 -10.16
CA THR A 209 -13.68 -14.41 -9.91
C THR A 209 -13.17 -15.06 -8.63
N GLY A 210 -12.26 -14.40 -7.91
CA GLY A 210 -11.65 -14.87 -6.67
C GLY A 210 -11.02 -16.26 -6.80
N ASP A 211 -11.23 -17.10 -5.79
CA ASP A 211 -10.74 -18.47 -5.68
C ASP A 211 -11.68 -19.53 -6.29
N SER A 212 -12.74 -19.10 -6.99
CA SER A 212 -13.77 -20.00 -7.50
C SER A 212 -13.21 -21.05 -8.47
N HIS A 213 -13.72 -22.29 -8.36
CA HIS A 213 -13.37 -23.41 -9.27
C HIS A 213 -14.37 -23.57 -10.44
N SER A 214 -15.30 -22.63 -10.61
CA SER A 214 -16.17 -22.59 -11.78
C SER A 214 -16.78 -21.21 -12.00
N PHE A 215 -17.19 -20.93 -13.24
CA PHE A 215 -17.90 -19.71 -13.60
C PHE A 215 -19.11 -19.42 -12.73
N TRP A 216 -20.00 -20.40 -12.56
CA TRP A 216 -21.27 -20.16 -11.86
C TRP A 216 -21.06 -19.94 -10.38
N GLN A 217 -19.98 -20.49 -9.82
CA GLN A 217 -19.55 -20.16 -8.47
C GLN A 217 -19.07 -18.70 -8.41
N ALA A 218 -18.20 -18.28 -9.34
CA ALA A 218 -17.71 -16.91 -9.43
C ALA A 218 -18.84 -15.88 -9.61
N VAL A 219 -19.81 -16.13 -10.49
CA VAL A 219 -20.98 -15.25 -10.67
C VAL A 219 -21.91 -15.23 -9.47
N ALA A 220 -22.08 -16.37 -8.79
CA ALA A 220 -22.86 -16.41 -7.55
C ALA A 220 -22.15 -15.70 -6.39
N GLN A 221 -20.85 -15.45 -6.55
CA GLN A 221 -19.96 -14.82 -5.60
C GLN A 221 -19.71 -13.34 -5.90
N ALA A 222 -19.81 -12.91 -7.16
CA ALA A 222 -19.70 -11.52 -7.57
C ALA A 222 -20.91 -10.69 -7.11
N ASP A 223 -20.69 -9.39 -6.94
CA ASP A 223 -21.74 -8.45 -6.59
C ASP A 223 -22.70 -8.18 -7.78
N PRO A 224 -23.87 -7.54 -7.53
CA PRO A 224 -24.83 -7.23 -8.57
C PRO A 224 -24.19 -6.53 -9.78
N ALA A 225 -24.51 -7.01 -10.99
CA ALA A 225 -23.95 -6.53 -12.26
C ALA A 225 -22.49 -6.90 -12.55
N LEU A 226 -21.95 -7.98 -11.95
CA LEU A 226 -20.57 -8.44 -12.17
C LEU A 226 -19.55 -7.37 -11.76
N SER A 227 -19.82 -6.68 -10.65
CA SER A 227 -18.85 -5.82 -10.00
C SER A 227 -17.88 -6.63 -9.16
N ASN A 228 -16.66 -6.11 -9.01
CA ASN A 228 -15.65 -6.70 -8.14
C ASN A 228 -16.13 -6.59 -6.68
N PRO A 229 -16.35 -7.69 -5.95
CA PRO A 229 -16.83 -7.66 -4.56
C PRO A 229 -15.75 -7.26 -3.54
N ASP A 230 -14.65 -6.67 -4.01
CA ASP A 230 -13.48 -6.23 -3.22
C ASP A 230 -13.13 -7.19 -2.07
N ARG A 231 -12.79 -8.42 -2.44
CA ARG A 231 -12.55 -9.49 -1.46
C ARG A 231 -11.09 -9.56 -1.07
N GLU A 232 -10.87 -9.75 0.22
CA GLU A 232 -9.55 -9.99 0.78
C GLU A 232 -9.03 -11.43 0.51
N PHE A 233 -7.73 -11.50 0.27
CA PHE A 233 -6.93 -12.64 -0.16
C PHE A 233 -5.50 -12.46 0.36
N SER A 234 -5.03 -13.41 1.18
CA SER A 234 -3.71 -13.33 1.83
C SER A 234 -2.51 -13.36 0.87
N THR A 235 -2.76 -13.54 -0.42
CA THR A 235 -1.75 -13.62 -1.48
C THR A 235 -1.86 -12.49 -2.50
N SER A 236 -2.64 -11.46 -2.19
CA SER A 236 -3.01 -10.37 -3.08
C SER A 236 -2.76 -9.02 -2.41
N THR A 237 -2.43 -7.99 -3.21
CA THR A 237 -2.40 -6.61 -2.72
C THR A 237 -3.79 -6.01 -2.81
N ASP A 238 -4.58 -6.15 -1.75
CA ASP A 238 -6.03 -5.94 -1.85
C ASP A 238 -6.46 -4.47 -1.77
N ASN A 239 -5.73 -3.67 -0.99
CA ASN A 239 -6.03 -2.25 -0.70
C ASN A 239 -5.10 -1.30 -1.49
N PHE A 240 -4.72 -1.72 -2.71
CA PHE A 240 -3.81 -0.97 -3.57
C PHE A 240 -4.60 -0.18 -4.63
N VAL A 241 -4.55 1.14 -4.59
CA VAL A 241 -5.33 2.03 -5.45
C VAL A 241 -4.47 2.70 -6.51
N LEU A 242 -4.87 2.57 -7.78
CA LEU A 242 -4.40 3.46 -8.84
C LEU A 242 -5.33 4.67 -8.93
N PHE A 243 -4.89 5.82 -8.41
CA PHE A 243 -5.69 7.05 -8.40
C PHE A 243 -5.62 7.74 -9.77
N ASP A 244 -6.31 7.19 -10.76
CA ASP A 244 -6.39 7.71 -12.13
C ASP A 244 -7.49 8.77 -12.31
N ASP A 245 -7.59 9.33 -13.51
CA ASP A 245 -8.59 10.35 -13.85
C ASP A 245 -10.03 9.86 -13.70
N THR A 246 -10.26 8.55 -13.85
CA THR A 246 -11.58 7.92 -13.75
C THR A 246 -12.00 7.78 -12.30
N TYR A 247 -11.09 7.28 -11.46
CA TYR A 247 -11.27 7.15 -10.02
C TYR A 247 -11.50 8.52 -9.37
N ALA A 248 -10.73 9.53 -9.79
CA ALA A 248 -10.92 10.92 -9.41
C ALA A 248 -12.33 11.42 -9.77
N ALA A 249 -12.76 11.24 -11.03
CA ALA A 249 -14.03 11.72 -11.54
C ALA A 249 -15.28 11.01 -10.97
N ALA A 250 -15.12 9.85 -10.32
CA ALA A 250 -16.21 9.01 -9.84
C ALA A 250 -17.14 9.66 -8.78
N GLU A 251 -16.91 10.92 -8.35
CA GLU A 251 -17.97 11.71 -7.66
C GLU A 251 -19.23 11.88 -8.54
N ILE A 252 -19.08 11.72 -9.86
CA ILE A 252 -20.16 11.61 -10.85
C ILE A 252 -20.44 10.11 -11.05
N THR A 253 -21.13 9.48 -10.10
CA THR A 253 -21.59 8.08 -10.20
C THR A 253 -22.55 7.91 -11.37
N LEU A 254 -22.03 7.59 -12.56
CA LEU A 254 -22.70 6.67 -13.46
C LEU A 254 -22.23 5.29 -13.06
N GLY A 255 -22.81 4.80 -11.96
CA GLY A 255 -22.46 3.52 -11.37
C GLY A 255 -22.47 2.41 -12.43
N VAL A 256 -21.33 1.74 -12.53
CA VAL A 256 -21.15 0.31 -12.76
C VAL A 256 -19.63 0.08 -12.80
N ASP A 257 -19.01 -0.04 -11.62
CA ASP A 257 -17.68 -0.63 -11.46
C ASP A 257 -17.81 -2.11 -11.80
N SER A 258 -17.90 -2.39 -13.10
CA SER A 258 -18.32 -3.66 -13.66
C SER A 258 -17.45 -3.98 -14.85
N LEU A 259 -17.14 -5.27 -15.00
CA LEU A 259 -16.54 -5.81 -16.22
C LEU A 259 -17.29 -5.42 -17.51
N LEU A 260 -18.58 -5.07 -17.41
CA LEU A 260 -19.41 -4.68 -18.55
C LEU A 260 -19.29 -3.20 -18.93
N ASN A 261 -18.59 -2.39 -18.14
CA ASN A 261 -18.41 -0.96 -18.36
C ASN A 261 -17.01 -0.67 -18.91
N PRO A 262 -16.84 -0.30 -20.19
CA PRO A 262 -15.51 -0.05 -20.77
C PRO A 262 -14.70 1.04 -20.06
N LEU A 263 -15.33 2.01 -19.39
CA LEU A 263 -14.62 3.05 -18.65
C LEU A 263 -13.98 2.51 -17.37
N ALA A 264 -14.55 1.46 -16.78
CA ALA A 264 -14.02 0.86 -15.55
C ALA A 264 -12.75 0.00 -15.79
N TRP A 265 -12.38 -0.21 -17.05
CA TRP A 265 -11.15 -0.90 -17.45
C TRP A 265 -9.94 0.03 -17.55
N LEU A 266 -10.08 1.34 -17.28
CA LEU A 266 -8.96 2.28 -17.41
C LEU A 266 -7.84 1.96 -16.42
N ALA A 267 -8.15 1.72 -15.15
CA ALA A 267 -7.17 1.26 -14.16
C ALA A 267 -6.46 -0.03 -14.59
N HIS A 268 -7.19 -0.95 -15.25
CA HIS A 268 -6.61 -2.18 -15.82
C HIS A 268 -5.56 -1.90 -16.89
N ILE A 269 -5.80 -0.93 -17.77
CA ILE A 269 -4.93 -0.59 -18.90
C ILE A 269 -3.75 0.27 -18.43
N GLU A 270 -4.03 1.26 -17.58
CA GLU A 270 -3.03 2.15 -17.02
C GLU A 270 -2.10 1.41 -16.07
N GLY A 271 -2.61 0.47 -15.27
CA GLY A 271 -1.79 -0.38 -14.42
C GLY A 271 -0.74 -1.22 -15.17
N ALA A 272 -1.04 -1.63 -16.40
CA ALA A 272 -0.11 -2.39 -17.24
C ALA A 272 1.01 -1.50 -17.81
N SER A 273 0.70 -0.25 -18.12
CA SER A 273 1.59 0.66 -18.86
C SER A 273 2.26 1.73 -18.00
N GLY A 274 1.74 1.96 -16.80
CA GLY A 274 2.26 2.90 -15.81
C GLY A 274 3.30 2.25 -14.89
N ASP A 275 3.72 3.01 -13.90
CA ASP A 275 4.83 2.72 -12.99
C ASP A 275 4.40 2.67 -11.51
N ALA A 276 3.08 2.61 -11.24
CA ALA A 276 2.55 2.74 -9.88
C ALA A 276 3.03 1.62 -8.93
N ILE A 277 3.13 0.37 -9.43
CA ILE A 277 3.69 -0.77 -8.69
C ILE A 277 5.17 -0.52 -8.35
N GLU A 278 5.92 0.01 -9.31
CA GLU A 278 7.34 0.32 -9.14
C GLU A 278 7.56 1.48 -8.16
N ARG A 279 6.71 2.53 -8.22
CA ARG A 279 6.76 3.66 -7.29
C ARG A 279 6.43 3.25 -5.87
N ALA A 280 5.40 2.43 -5.65
CA ALA A 280 5.12 1.88 -4.33
C ALA A 280 6.29 1.05 -3.79
N GLY A 281 6.90 0.20 -4.63
CA GLY A 281 8.10 -0.57 -4.27
C GLY A 281 9.36 0.27 -4.00
N ALA A 282 9.42 1.49 -4.54
CA ALA A 282 10.53 2.42 -4.36
C ALA A 282 10.29 3.46 -3.25
N SER A 283 9.10 3.47 -2.66
CA SER A 283 8.72 4.41 -1.62
C SER A 283 9.65 4.32 -0.42
N ARG A 284 10.00 5.47 0.17
CA ARG A 284 10.74 5.49 1.43
C ARG A 284 9.98 4.79 2.57
N PHE A 285 8.66 4.73 2.47
CA PHE A 285 7.78 4.10 3.46
C PHE A 285 7.52 2.61 3.18
N TYR A 286 8.13 2.02 2.14
CA TYR A 286 7.91 0.62 1.78
C TYR A 286 8.13 -0.37 2.94
N HIS A 287 9.09 -0.08 3.81
CA HIS A 287 9.41 -0.93 4.97
C HIS A 287 8.29 -0.98 6.05
N LEU A 288 7.33 -0.05 5.98
CA LEU A 288 6.14 0.02 6.81
C LEU A 288 4.90 -0.56 6.11
N MET A 289 5.01 -0.92 4.82
CA MET A 289 3.88 -1.47 4.09
C MET A 289 3.89 -2.99 4.19
N ASP A 290 2.72 -3.59 4.30
CA ASP A 290 2.44 -5.01 4.10
C ASP A 290 1.40 -5.21 2.98
N GLN A 291 1.03 -6.45 2.69
CA GLN A 291 0.14 -6.78 1.56
C GLN A 291 -1.28 -6.20 1.69
N ASP A 292 -1.74 -5.96 2.93
CA ASP A 292 -3.08 -5.46 3.22
C ASP A 292 -3.09 -3.95 3.51
N SER A 293 -1.92 -3.31 3.46
CA SER A 293 -1.79 -1.86 3.64
C SER A 293 -2.58 -1.09 2.58
N THR A 294 -3.28 -0.05 3.01
CA THR A 294 -3.91 0.92 2.13
C THR A 294 -2.83 1.76 1.43
N VAL A 295 -2.63 1.53 0.14
CA VAL A 295 -1.61 2.24 -0.66
C VAL A 295 -2.28 2.91 -1.85
N ILE A 296 -2.21 4.24 -1.90
CA ILE A 296 -2.82 5.06 -2.94
C ILE A 296 -1.74 5.74 -3.75
N VAL A 297 -1.70 5.45 -5.05
CA VAL A 297 -0.64 5.94 -5.93
C VAL A 297 -1.22 6.84 -7.02
N SER A 298 -0.68 8.05 -7.14
CA SER A 298 -1.08 9.03 -8.16
C SER A 298 -0.91 8.44 -9.57
N GLY A 299 -2.01 8.34 -10.31
CA GLY A 299 -2.06 7.99 -11.73
C GLY A 299 -2.62 9.12 -12.60
N LEU A 300 -2.78 10.32 -12.05
CA LEU A 300 -3.55 11.40 -12.68
C LEU A 300 -2.94 11.88 -14.01
N GLY A 301 -3.79 12.27 -14.94
CA GLY A 301 -3.43 13.06 -16.10
C GLY A 301 -3.01 14.49 -15.69
N ALA A 302 -2.19 15.14 -16.53
CA ALA A 302 -1.68 16.48 -16.25
C ALA A 302 -2.79 17.52 -15.97
N ASP A 303 -3.93 17.41 -16.67
CA ASP A 303 -5.05 18.36 -16.53
C ASP A 303 -5.73 18.28 -15.15
N LEU A 304 -5.90 17.07 -14.60
CA LEU A 304 -6.55 16.86 -13.30
C LEU A 304 -5.58 17.00 -12.12
N ARG A 305 -4.31 16.63 -12.30
CA ARG A 305 -3.29 16.71 -11.25
C ARG A 305 -3.18 18.10 -10.61
N GLU A 306 -3.31 19.17 -11.40
CA GLU A 306 -3.26 20.55 -10.89
C GLU A 306 -4.47 20.94 -9.99
N HIS A 307 -5.54 20.14 -9.96
CA HIS A 307 -6.83 20.52 -9.37
C HIS A 307 -7.43 19.48 -8.41
N VAL A 308 -7.02 18.22 -8.51
CA VAL A 308 -7.58 17.09 -7.76
C VAL A 308 -6.60 16.65 -6.69
N TRP A 309 -7.12 16.42 -5.48
CA TRP A 309 -6.34 15.83 -4.40
C TRP A 309 -6.35 14.31 -4.53
N VAL A 310 -5.17 13.71 -4.67
CA VAL A 310 -4.94 12.28 -4.49
C VAL A 310 -5.05 11.98 -3.00
N ARG A 311 -5.94 11.07 -2.64
CA ARG A 311 -6.30 10.73 -1.26
C ARG A 311 -7.09 9.45 -1.22
N ASP A 312 -7.30 8.93 -0.02
CA ASP A 312 -8.30 7.91 0.19
C ASP A 312 -9.71 8.48 -0.03
N LYS A 313 -10.54 7.75 -0.75
CA LYS A 313 -11.87 8.17 -1.18
C LYS A 313 -12.86 7.05 -0.96
N ALA A 314 -13.96 7.37 -0.29
CA ALA A 314 -15.11 6.48 -0.19
C ALA A 314 -15.57 6.04 -1.60
N ALA A 315 -15.36 4.77 -1.90
CA ALA A 315 -15.73 4.12 -3.14
C ALA A 315 -16.50 2.82 -2.84
N PRO A 316 -17.30 2.29 -3.77
CA PRO A 316 -17.95 1.00 -3.58
C PRO A 316 -16.98 -0.18 -3.42
N THR A 317 -15.74 -0.02 -3.88
CA THR A 317 -14.64 -0.99 -3.88
C THR A 317 -13.57 -0.65 -2.85
N SER A 318 -13.92 0.06 -1.78
CA SER A 318 -12.99 0.46 -0.73
C SER A 318 -13.71 0.34 0.62
N ASP A 319 -13.20 -0.53 1.48
CA ASP A 319 -13.65 -0.70 2.87
C ASP A 319 -12.71 -0.05 3.89
N HIS A 320 -11.56 0.44 3.43
CA HIS A 320 -10.56 1.14 4.21
C HIS A 320 -10.77 2.67 4.26
N PHE A 321 -11.89 3.20 3.75
CA PHE A 321 -12.07 4.66 3.68
C PHE A 321 -11.89 5.35 5.05
N GLY A 322 -10.84 6.17 5.15
CA GLY A 322 -10.55 6.95 6.35
C GLY A 322 -9.69 6.21 7.38
N SER A 323 -9.18 5.03 7.06
CA SER A 323 -8.14 4.34 7.83
C SER A 323 -6.78 4.98 7.60
N ALA A 324 -5.79 4.51 8.36
CA ALA A 324 -4.40 4.83 8.10
C ALA A 324 -3.98 4.36 6.70
N GLY A 325 -3.08 5.09 6.05
CA GLY A 325 -2.66 4.75 4.69
C GLY A 325 -1.44 5.47 4.16
N PHE A 326 -0.97 5.00 3.01
CA PHE A 326 0.17 5.53 2.28
C PHE A 326 -0.31 6.24 1.02
N VAL A 327 0.05 7.51 0.85
CA VAL A 327 -0.31 8.31 -0.33
C VAL A 327 0.96 8.72 -1.08
N ILE A 328 1.14 8.17 -2.27
CA ILE A 328 2.37 8.31 -3.06
C ILE A 328 2.07 9.12 -4.33
N GLY A 329 2.79 10.22 -4.47
CA GLY A 329 2.81 11.10 -5.64
C GLY A 329 3.56 10.50 -6.82
N SER A 330 4.03 11.37 -7.70
CA SER A 330 4.67 11.06 -8.97
C SER A 330 5.87 12.00 -9.18
N GLU A 331 6.57 11.88 -10.30
CA GLU A 331 7.69 12.79 -10.64
C GLU A 331 7.21 14.18 -11.15
N ALA A 332 5.93 14.50 -10.96
CA ALA A 332 5.30 15.75 -11.36
C ALA A 332 4.52 16.33 -10.19
N GLY A 333 4.40 17.67 -10.12
CA GLY A 333 3.75 18.33 -8.99
C GLY A 333 2.30 17.88 -8.78
N ASP A 334 2.08 17.16 -7.71
CA ASP A 334 0.84 16.53 -7.27
C ASP A 334 0.16 17.35 -6.15
N ARG A 335 -1.10 17.02 -5.91
CA ARG A 335 -1.84 17.45 -4.72
C ARG A 335 -2.19 16.23 -3.91
N LEU A 336 -1.59 16.07 -2.73
CA LEU A 336 -1.79 14.90 -1.88
C LEU A 336 -2.57 15.30 -0.62
N ALA A 337 -3.47 14.45 -0.14
CA ALA A 337 -4.18 14.70 1.11
C ALA A 337 -4.31 13.42 1.95
N ASP A 338 -4.19 13.62 3.26
CA ASP A 338 -4.34 12.61 4.29
C ASP A 338 -5.80 12.18 4.49
N SER A 339 -5.96 11.12 5.28
CA SER A 339 -7.20 10.77 5.95
C SER A 339 -7.36 11.60 7.25
N ALA A 340 -8.16 11.14 8.22
CA ALA A 340 -8.16 11.70 9.57
C ALA A 340 -7.33 10.87 10.57
N ALA A 341 -6.83 9.71 10.14
CA ALA A 341 -6.05 8.73 10.88
C ALA A 341 -4.54 9.02 10.76
N ASN A 342 -3.71 8.00 10.93
CA ASN A 342 -2.27 8.12 10.74
C ASN A 342 -1.92 7.94 9.25
N ASP A 343 -1.18 8.86 8.64
CA ASP A 343 -0.93 8.82 7.20
C ASP A 343 0.54 9.09 6.84
N TRP A 344 1.03 8.39 5.82
CA TRP A 344 2.36 8.58 5.24
C TRP A 344 2.23 9.11 3.82
N LEU A 345 2.70 10.34 3.59
CA LEU A 345 2.55 11.05 2.31
C LEU A 345 3.91 11.33 1.68
N GLU A 346 4.10 10.91 0.43
CA GLU A 346 5.36 11.07 -0.32
C GLU A 346 5.11 11.77 -1.65
N GLY A 347 5.64 12.97 -1.84
CA GLY A 347 5.52 13.76 -3.08
C GLY A 347 6.32 13.19 -4.26
N LEU A 348 7.50 12.64 -3.97
CA LEU A 348 8.54 12.23 -4.91
C LEU A 348 9.22 13.40 -5.63
N GLY A 349 8.71 13.86 -6.76
CA GLY A 349 9.36 14.90 -7.56
C GLY A 349 8.37 15.89 -8.14
N GLY A 350 8.82 17.10 -8.44
CA GLY A 350 7.92 18.17 -8.87
C GLY A 350 7.53 19.05 -7.69
N ASP A 351 6.69 20.07 -7.95
CA ASP A 351 6.28 21.03 -6.93
C ASP A 351 4.95 20.57 -6.32
N ASP A 352 5.01 19.89 -5.18
CA ASP A 352 3.86 19.24 -4.56
C ASP A 352 3.11 20.15 -3.59
N THR A 353 1.80 19.95 -3.48
CA THR A 353 1.00 20.53 -2.39
C THR A 353 0.39 19.41 -1.56
N ILE A 354 0.82 19.29 -0.31
CA ILE A 354 0.43 18.20 0.59
C ILE A 354 -0.44 18.77 1.71
N ARG A 355 -1.69 18.32 1.82
CA ARG A 355 -2.62 18.73 2.87
C ARG A 355 -2.69 17.68 3.97
N VAL A 356 -2.61 18.15 5.20
CA VAL A 356 -2.73 17.32 6.41
C VAL A 356 -3.74 17.91 7.41
N SER A 357 -4.30 17.05 8.25
CA SER A 357 -5.43 17.33 9.12
C SER A 357 -5.19 16.91 10.58
N SER A 358 -5.61 15.72 11.01
CA SER A 358 -5.48 15.15 12.35
C SER A 358 -4.63 13.88 12.35
N GLY A 359 -4.45 13.26 13.51
CA GLY A 359 -3.66 12.03 13.63
C GLY A 359 -2.15 12.26 13.54
N LEU A 360 -1.38 11.16 13.48
CA LEU A 360 0.06 11.19 13.22
C LEU A 360 0.31 11.16 11.72
N ASN A 361 0.90 12.23 11.18
CA ASN A 361 1.21 12.31 9.75
C ASN A 361 2.71 12.37 9.54
N VAL A 362 3.25 11.56 8.64
CA VAL A 362 4.65 11.63 8.20
C VAL A 362 4.67 12.03 6.73
N VAL A 363 5.26 13.20 6.46
CA VAL A 363 5.25 13.83 5.14
C VAL A 363 6.67 13.97 4.61
N ASP A 364 6.85 13.57 3.36
CA ASP A 364 8.01 13.89 2.55
C ASP A 364 7.57 14.62 1.28
N GLY A 365 7.94 15.90 1.12
CA GLY A 365 7.71 16.61 -0.14
C GLY A 365 8.54 16.09 -1.30
N GLY A 366 9.71 15.49 -1.02
CA GLY A 366 10.59 14.98 -2.05
C GLY A 366 11.42 16.08 -2.72
N ALA A 367 11.48 16.06 -4.04
CA ALA A 367 12.33 16.92 -4.85
C ALA A 367 11.52 17.96 -5.62
N GLY A 368 11.58 19.20 -5.20
CA GLY A 368 11.00 20.31 -5.96
C GLY A 368 10.84 21.51 -5.05
N HIS A 369 9.73 22.22 -5.21
CA HIS A 369 9.33 23.26 -4.28
C HIS A 369 7.97 22.93 -3.68
N ASP A 370 7.99 22.34 -2.49
CA ASP A 370 6.86 21.65 -1.90
C ASP A 370 6.18 22.50 -0.84
N THR A 371 4.85 22.38 -0.77
CA THR A 371 4.00 23.16 0.13
C THR A 371 3.21 22.24 1.07
N LEU A 372 3.47 22.36 2.38
CA LEU A 372 2.66 21.70 3.40
C LEU A 372 1.48 22.59 3.81
N ARG A 373 0.25 22.09 3.65
CA ARG A 373 -0.99 22.77 4.04
C ARG A 373 -1.63 22.13 5.26
N LEU A 374 -1.58 22.83 6.39
CA LEU A 374 -2.14 22.42 7.67
C LEU A 374 -3.56 22.95 7.85
N THR A 375 -4.46 22.13 8.40
CA THR A 375 -5.83 22.56 8.72
C THR A 375 -5.84 23.49 9.95
N GLY A 376 -6.66 24.54 9.95
CA GLY A 376 -6.79 25.47 11.07
C GLY A 376 -5.90 26.70 10.95
N THR A 377 -5.52 27.28 12.08
CA THR A 377 -4.80 28.56 12.16
C THR A 377 -3.42 28.38 12.79
N PRO A 378 -2.45 29.28 12.54
CA PRO A 378 -1.11 29.17 13.13
C PRO A 378 -1.10 29.09 14.67
N SER A 379 -2.10 29.68 15.34
CA SER A 379 -2.22 29.62 16.80
C SER A 379 -2.61 28.26 17.35
N ASP A 380 -3.08 27.34 16.50
CA ASP A 380 -3.44 25.98 16.88
C ASP A 380 -2.20 25.08 16.99
N TYR A 381 -1.04 25.56 16.54
CA TYR A 381 0.18 24.77 16.38
C TYR A 381 1.32 25.24 17.26
N THR A 382 2.06 24.26 17.77
CA THR A 382 3.42 24.42 18.27
C THR A 382 4.37 23.77 17.26
N VAL A 383 5.34 24.53 16.75
CA VAL A 383 6.24 24.06 15.69
C VAL A 383 7.64 23.92 16.21
N PHE A 384 8.31 22.82 15.86
CA PHE A 384 9.69 22.54 16.19
C PHE A 384 10.47 22.37 14.89
N ALA A 385 11.67 22.95 14.82
CA ALA A 385 12.62 22.63 13.76
C ALA A 385 13.60 21.61 14.32
N LEU A 386 13.69 20.45 13.66
CA LEU A 386 14.55 19.35 14.07
C LEU A 386 15.93 19.48 13.42
N SER A 387 16.90 18.79 14.00
CA SER A 387 18.31 18.89 13.63
C SER A 387 18.64 18.32 12.24
N ASP A 388 17.78 17.48 11.69
CA ASP A 388 17.86 16.93 10.33
C ASP A 388 17.27 17.86 9.27
N GLY A 389 16.67 18.98 9.67
CA GLY A 389 16.03 19.95 8.79
C GLY A 389 14.51 19.76 8.63
N SER A 390 13.94 18.69 9.19
CA SER A 390 12.50 18.48 9.22
C SER A 390 11.81 19.39 10.23
N LEU A 391 10.49 19.51 10.10
CA LEU A 391 9.63 20.29 10.98
C LEU A 391 8.59 19.36 11.65
N ALA A 392 8.37 19.56 12.94
CA ALA A 392 7.29 18.91 13.66
C ALA A 392 6.20 19.92 14.03
N PHE A 393 4.97 19.64 13.63
CA PHE A 393 3.79 20.47 13.86
C PHE A 393 2.84 19.77 14.83
N ALA A 394 2.82 20.21 16.07
CA ALA A 394 1.93 19.65 17.09
C ALA A 394 0.72 20.55 17.31
N SER A 395 -0.49 20.00 17.14
CA SER A 395 -1.77 20.68 17.38
C SER A 395 -2.68 19.80 18.21
N ALA A 396 -3.74 20.31 18.84
CA ALA A 396 -4.63 19.47 19.65
C ALA A 396 -5.26 18.26 18.93
N SER A 397 -5.24 18.24 17.58
CA SER A 397 -5.77 17.16 16.75
C SER A 397 -4.73 16.13 16.30
N GLY A 398 -3.43 16.41 16.42
CA GLY A 398 -2.42 15.44 15.98
C GLY A 398 -0.98 15.96 16.02
N LEU A 399 -0.11 15.23 15.35
CA LEU A 399 1.30 15.55 15.13
C LEU A 399 1.62 15.31 13.65
N THR A 400 2.20 16.30 12.98
CA THR A 400 2.76 16.12 11.63
C THR A 400 4.27 16.26 11.69
N LEU A 401 4.99 15.28 11.16
CA LEU A 401 6.42 15.34 10.88
C LEU A 401 6.60 15.56 9.39
N ALA A 402 7.24 16.66 9.00
CA ALA A 402 7.37 17.04 7.59
C ALA A 402 8.83 17.27 7.22
N SER A 403 9.28 16.57 6.19
CA SER A 403 10.60 16.68 5.58
C SER A 403 10.49 17.17 4.14
N ASN A 404 11.54 17.84 3.65
CA ASN A 404 11.60 18.39 2.29
C ASN A 404 10.39 19.27 1.95
N ILE A 405 10.16 20.31 2.76
CA ILE A 405 9.08 21.29 2.55
C ILE A 405 9.71 22.69 2.50
N GLU A 406 9.34 23.47 1.50
CA GLU A 406 9.82 24.84 1.29
C GLU A 406 8.81 25.88 1.81
N ASP A 407 7.51 25.63 1.65
CA ASP A 407 6.43 26.55 2.04
C ASP A 407 5.43 25.90 3.00
N VAL A 408 4.89 26.70 3.92
CA VAL A 408 3.83 26.26 4.84
C VAL A 408 2.59 27.11 4.65
N GLU A 409 1.44 26.46 4.55
CA GLU A 409 0.14 27.10 4.49
C GLU A 409 -0.76 26.66 5.66
N PHE A 410 -1.52 27.59 6.22
CA PHE A 410 -2.60 27.28 7.15
C PHE A 410 -3.94 27.53 6.47
N ALA A 411 -4.76 26.48 6.36
CA ALA A 411 -6.11 26.52 5.82
C ALA A 411 -7.11 26.69 6.97
N GLY A 412 -7.37 27.94 7.34
CA GLY A 412 -8.31 28.26 8.41
C GLY A 412 -8.47 29.75 8.61
N GLY A 413 -9.62 30.15 9.13
CA GLY A 413 -9.93 31.56 9.30
C GLY A 413 -11.02 31.82 10.34
N PRO A 414 -11.18 33.10 10.73
CA PRO A 414 -12.12 33.48 11.77
C PRO A 414 -13.55 33.10 11.39
N LEU A 415 -14.33 32.62 12.38
CA LEU A 415 -15.72 32.21 12.21
C LEU A 415 -15.93 31.01 11.25
N GLY A 416 -14.89 30.20 11.02
CA GLY A 416 -14.99 29.01 10.17
C GLY A 416 -14.99 29.30 8.67
N LEU A 417 -14.57 30.49 8.24
CA LEU A 417 -14.26 30.76 6.84
C LEU A 417 -12.86 30.25 6.53
N GLU A 418 -12.72 29.31 5.59
CA GLU A 418 -11.40 28.89 5.13
C GLU A 418 -10.69 30.03 4.40
N THR A 419 -9.56 30.46 4.96
CA THR A 419 -8.60 31.32 4.29
C THR A 419 -7.27 30.62 4.29
N ILE A 420 -6.61 30.55 3.13
CA ILE A 420 -5.26 30.02 3.02
C ILE A 420 -4.29 31.14 3.36
N ARG A 421 -3.41 30.89 4.34
CA ARG A 421 -2.34 31.82 4.72
C ARG A 421 -0.98 31.15 4.53
N ALA A 422 -0.19 31.67 3.61
CA ALA A 422 1.16 31.20 3.33
C ALA A 422 2.21 31.83 4.25
N TYR A 423 3.23 31.03 4.58
CA TYR A 423 4.35 31.33 5.44
C TYR A 423 5.65 30.80 4.82
N GLU A 424 6.67 31.64 4.85
CA GLU A 424 8.04 31.24 4.51
C GLU A 424 8.71 30.60 5.74
N ILE A 425 9.42 29.47 5.52
CA ILE A 425 10.23 28.84 6.56
C ILE A 425 11.52 29.64 6.75
N ALA A 426 11.65 30.33 7.88
CA ALA A 426 12.85 31.07 8.25
C ALA A 426 13.60 30.39 9.40
N GLU A 427 14.85 30.81 9.65
CA GLU A 427 15.76 30.22 10.65
C GLU A 427 15.15 30.04 12.06
N LYS A 428 14.18 30.88 12.45
CA LYS A 428 13.63 30.91 13.82
C LYS A 428 12.13 30.68 13.90
N GLY A 429 11.50 30.37 12.78
CA GLY A 429 10.05 30.25 12.73
C GLY A 429 9.47 30.46 11.35
N LEU A 430 8.15 30.34 11.29
CA LEU A 430 7.35 30.62 10.12
C LEU A 430 7.04 32.11 10.05
N VAL A 431 7.31 32.71 8.90
CA VAL A 431 7.19 34.15 8.68
C VAL A 431 6.01 34.40 7.75
N ASP A 432 5.02 35.16 8.22
CA ASP A 432 3.82 35.43 7.43
C ASP A 432 4.18 36.23 6.17
N SER A 433 3.88 35.64 5.00
CA SER A 433 4.22 36.14 3.67
C SER A 433 3.32 37.29 3.20
N HIS A 434 2.30 37.69 3.97
CA HIS A 434 1.41 38.81 3.65
C HIS A 434 2.05 40.18 3.96
N TRP A 435 3.02 40.57 3.14
CA TRP A 435 3.76 41.82 3.25
C TRP A 435 2.91 43.11 3.15
N TRP A 436 1.69 43.05 2.60
CA TRP A 436 0.82 44.19 2.33
C TRP A 436 -0.19 44.51 3.44
N LEU A 437 -0.33 43.62 4.45
CA LEU A 437 -1.17 43.79 5.63
C LEU A 437 -0.30 43.91 6.89
N LEU A 438 0.35 45.07 7.09
CA LEU A 438 1.16 45.35 8.30
C LEU A 438 0.35 45.26 9.61
N TRP A 439 -0.99 45.25 9.55
CA TRP A 439 -1.88 44.96 10.67
C TRP A 439 -2.41 43.53 10.52
N GLY A 440 -1.95 42.62 11.39
CA GLY A 440 -2.43 41.23 11.43
C GLY A 440 -1.41 40.15 11.04
N ARG A 441 -0.13 40.50 10.90
CA ARG A 441 0.97 39.53 10.75
C ARG A 441 1.02 38.59 11.95
N GLN A 442 1.12 37.28 11.71
CA GLN A 442 1.18 36.26 12.76
C GLN A 442 2.34 35.30 12.56
N ASP A 443 3.57 35.78 12.73
CA ASP A 443 4.75 34.90 12.70
C ASP A 443 4.67 33.86 13.84
N LEU A 444 5.12 32.63 13.57
CA LEU A 444 5.13 31.53 14.52
C LEU A 444 6.57 31.10 14.81
N ALA A 445 7.05 31.34 16.03
CA ALA A 445 8.41 31.00 16.42
C ALA A 445 8.56 29.50 16.70
N PHE A 446 9.65 28.91 16.21
CA PHE A 446 9.99 27.53 16.55
C PHE A 446 10.28 27.38 18.04
N GLN A 447 9.80 26.28 18.60
CA GLN A 447 10.09 25.86 19.96
C GLN A 447 11.30 24.93 19.98
N ALA A 448 11.93 24.83 21.15
CA ALA A 448 13.01 23.87 21.39
C ALA A 448 12.43 22.55 21.90
N GLY A 449 12.90 21.44 21.30
CA GLY A 449 12.71 20.08 21.79
C GLY A 449 14.04 19.44 22.22
N VAL A 450 13.96 18.30 22.90
CA VAL A 450 15.08 17.38 23.08
C VAL A 450 15.05 16.40 21.92
N GLU A 451 16.17 16.22 21.24
CA GLU A 451 16.28 15.27 20.14
C GLU A 451 17.25 14.14 20.51
N GLY A 452 16.91 12.93 20.08
CA GLY A 452 17.80 11.78 20.09
C GLY A 452 18.71 11.75 18.86
N THR A 453 19.26 10.57 18.61
CA THR A 453 20.11 10.22 17.47
C THR A 453 19.46 9.07 16.70
N ASN A 454 20.10 8.56 15.65
CA ASN A 454 19.61 7.35 14.96
C ASN A 454 19.96 6.05 15.72
N GLY A 455 20.19 6.13 17.02
CA GLY A 455 20.60 4.99 17.85
C GLY A 455 19.96 5.10 19.23
N VAL A 456 20.13 4.04 20.03
CA VAL A 456 19.48 3.92 21.34
C VAL A 456 19.87 5.06 22.29
N ASP A 457 18.91 5.89 22.65
CA ASP A 457 19.06 7.00 23.57
C ASP A 457 18.24 6.85 24.86
N THR A 458 18.57 7.66 25.87
CA THR A 458 17.74 7.85 27.07
C THR A 458 17.47 9.34 27.23
N LEU A 459 16.22 9.74 27.00
CA LEU A 459 15.83 11.12 26.81
C LEU A 459 14.85 11.56 27.90
N THR A 460 14.92 12.83 28.29
CA THR A 460 13.96 13.42 29.22
C THR A 460 13.68 14.87 28.88
N GLY A 461 12.39 15.22 28.74
CA GLY A 461 12.00 16.57 28.37
C GLY A 461 10.50 16.73 28.19
N ARG A 462 10.08 17.99 28.01
CA ARG A 462 8.66 18.33 27.75
C ARG A 462 8.26 18.16 26.29
N ALA A 463 9.21 18.31 25.39
CA ALA A 463 9.06 18.01 23.98
C ALA A 463 10.27 17.15 23.62
N VAL A 464 10.04 15.89 23.22
CA VAL A 464 11.11 14.93 22.90
C VAL A 464 10.81 14.27 21.56
N PHE A 465 11.83 14.19 20.71
CA PHE A 465 11.81 13.46 19.43
C PHE A 465 12.98 12.47 19.43
N GLY A 466 12.70 11.17 19.57
CA GLY A 466 13.74 10.15 19.73
C GLY A 466 14.55 9.87 18.47
N GLN A 467 14.01 10.19 17.29
CA GLN A 467 14.61 9.96 15.97
C GLN A 467 14.64 8.49 15.59
N GLY A 468 15.74 7.75 15.83
CA GLY A 468 15.82 6.34 15.46
C GLY A 468 16.43 5.48 16.56
N GLY A 469 16.22 4.17 16.49
CA GLY A 469 16.68 3.20 17.47
C GLY A 469 15.74 3.05 18.67
N ALA A 470 15.88 1.95 19.41
CA ALA A 470 15.02 1.61 20.55
C ALA A 470 15.31 2.46 21.80
N ASN A 471 14.68 3.63 21.92
CA ASN A 471 14.92 4.64 22.93
C ASN A 471 14.14 4.41 24.23
N VAL A 472 14.60 5.07 25.29
CA VAL A 472 13.86 5.21 26.54
C VAL A 472 13.54 6.68 26.76
N ILE A 473 12.27 7.05 26.65
CA ILE A 473 11.80 8.43 26.73
C ILE A 473 10.97 8.62 27.99
N THR A 474 11.29 9.63 28.78
CA THR A 474 10.51 10.00 29.97
C THR A 474 10.15 11.48 29.90
N GLY A 475 8.88 11.83 30.04
CA GLY A 475 8.47 13.21 30.18
C GLY A 475 8.74 13.75 31.58
N THR A 476 7.92 14.69 32.01
CA THR A 476 8.14 15.54 33.17
C THR A 476 6.98 15.45 34.16
N GLY A 477 6.63 16.56 34.79
CA GLY A 477 5.46 16.69 35.66
C GLY A 477 4.49 17.74 35.12
N SER A 478 4.52 17.99 33.82
CA SER A 478 3.70 18.93 33.06
C SER A 478 3.12 18.21 31.84
N THR A 479 2.22 18.84 31.09
CA THR A 479 1.83 18.32 29.77
C THR A 479 3.04 18.28 28.84
N ASP A 480 3.36 17.09 28.36
CA ASP A 480 4.49 16.78 27.51
C ASP A 480 4.05 16.26 26.12
N LEU A 481 4.92 16.44 25.13
CA LEU A 481 4.83 15.90 23.77
C LEU A 481 6.04 14.99 23.55
N LEU A 482 5.81 13.69 23.41
CA LEU A 482 6.87 12.69 23.29
C LEU A 482 6.64 11.90 22.01
N HIS A 483 7.63 11.87 21.12
CA HIS A 483 7.64 11.06 19.92
C HIS A 483 8.86 10.14 19.95
N GLY A 484 8.65 8.83 19.82
CA GLY A 484 9.70 7.82 19.79
C GLY A 484 10.54 7.91 18.53
N GLY A 485 9.90 7.81 17.37
CA GLY A 485 10.61 7.74 16.10
C GLY A 485 10.62 6.32 15.57
N ALA A 486 11.66 5.95 14.83
CA ALA A 486 11.79 4.60 14.31
C ALA A 486 12.48 3.68 15.33
N GLY A 487 11.94 2.47 15.52
CA GLY A 487 12.52 1.41 16.33
C GLY A 487 11.88 1.31 17.71
N ALA A 488 11.72 0.07 18.20
CA ALA A 488 10.99 -0.27 19.43
C ALA A 488 11.33 0.57 20.69
N ASP A 489 10.56 1.62 20.91
CA ASP A 489 10.73 2.63 21.94
C ASP A 489 9.96 2.30 23.23
N HIS A 490 10.43 2.85 24.34
CA HIS A 490 9.71 2.82 25.62
C HIS A 490 9.48 4.24 26.11
N ILE A 491 8.22 4.66 26.06
CA ILE A 491 7.80 6.03 26.29
C ILE A 491 6.94 6.11 27.55
N LYS A 492 7.27 7.06 28.44
CA LYS A 492 6.49 7.34 29.64
C LYS A 492 6.23 8.84 29.78
N GLY A 493 4.95 9.21 29.85
CA GLY A 493 4.51 10.61 29.96
C GLY A 493 5.04 11.31 31.21
N GLY A 494 4.82 10.72 32.39
CA GLY A 494 5.02 11.45 33.63
C GLY A 494 3.76 12.24 33.97
N ALA A 495 3.75 12.97 35.09
CA ALA A 495 2.50 13.57 35.51
C ALA A 495 2.06 14.68 34.55
N GLY A 496 0.91 14.58 33.92
CA GLY A 496 0.50 15.59 32.95
C GLY A 496 -0.78 15.20 32.25
N ALA A 497 -1.18 15.95 31.24
CA ALA A 497 -2.07 15.41 30.22
C ALA A 497 -1.19 15.34 28.98
N ASP A 498 -0.58 14.18 28.75
CA ASP A 498 0.54 14.04 27.83
C ASP A 498 0.11 13.49 26.48
N ARG A 499 0.97 13.66 25.48
CA ARG A 499 0.77 13.13 24.14
C ARG A 499 1.98 12.30 23.78
N LEU A 500 1.76 11.00 23.69
CA LEU A 500 2.77 10.00 23.43
C LEU A 500 2.50 9.42 22.06
N TYR A 501 3.47 9.58 21.17
CA TYR A 501 3.52 8.99 19.83
C TYR A 501 4.66 7.97 19.84
N GLY A 502 4.37 6.70 19.58
CA GLY A 502 5.41 5.67 19.43
C GLY A 502 6.26 5.98 18.20
N GLY A 503 5.65 5.86 17.03
CA GLY A 503 6.31 6.11 15.75
C GLY A 503 6.29 4.86 14.90
N ASP A 504 7.43 4.44 14.38
CA ASP A 504 7.54 3.22 13.58
C ASP A 504 8.12 2.08 14.44
N ASP A 505 7.69 0.85 14.18
CA ASP A 505 8.04 -0.39 14.92
C ASP A 505 7.28 -0.56 16.25
N ALA A 506 7.47 -1.71 16.91
CA ALA A 506 6.72 -2.10 18.09
C ALA A 506 7.14 -1.35 19.36
N ASP A 507 6.31 -0.40 19.79
CA ASP A 507 6.57 0.50 20.90
C ASP A 507 5.82 0.12 22.19
N ARG A 508 6.30 0.69 23.30
CA ARG A 508 5.67 0.56 24.63
C ARG A 508 5.34 1.91 25.21
N LEU A 509 4.05 2.25 25.20
CA LEU A 509 3.55 3.52 25.70
C LEU A 509 2.95 3.34 27.10
N VAL A 510 3.60 3.94 28.09
CA VAL A 510 3.17 3.91 29.50
C VAL A 510 2.36 5.14 29.82
N ALA A 511 1.04 4.95 29.85
CA ALA A 511 0.10 5.94 30.32
C ALA A 511 0.29 6.18 31.82
N ASP A 512 0.06 7.41 32.27
CA ASP A 512 -0.22 7.63 33.68
C ASP A 512 -1.59 8.24 33.95
N SER A 513 -1.67 9.42 34.51
CA SER A 513 -2.90 10.01 35.03
C SER A 513 -3.18 11.31 34.31
N HIS A 514 -4.45 11.67 34.20
CA HIS A 514 -4.96 13.03 33.90
C HIS A 514 -5.21 13.42 32.43
N GLY A 515 -5.47 12.47 31.53
CA GLY A 515 -5.95 12.80 30.18
C GLY A 515 -4.95 12.55 29.06
N ASP A 516 -4.07 11.56 29.25
CA ASP A 516 -3.07 11.20 28.25
C ASP A 516 -3.72 10.72 26.95
N ARG A 517 -3.05 11.03 25.86
CA ARG A 517 -3.35 10.56 24.51
C ARG A 517 -2.18 9.74 24.03
N LEU A 518 -2.44 8.50 23.66
CA LEU A 518 -1.46 7.54 23.22
C LEU A 518 -1.76 7.20 21.77
N ASN A 519 -0.79 7.36 20.90
CA ASN A 519 -0.84 6.95 19.50
C ASN A 519 0.37 6.06 19.31
N GLY A 520 0.14 4.78 19.01
CA GLY A 520 1.18 3.80 18.79
C GLY A 520 2.02 4.14 17.57
N GLY A 521 1.37 4.56 16.48
CA GLY A 521 1.99 4.79 15.20
C GLY A 521 1.81 3.56 14.30
N HIS A 522 2.88 3.06 13.71
CA HIS A 522 2.87 1.86 12.87
C HIS A 522 3.63 0.71 13.55
N GLY A 523 2.98 -0.45 13.64
CA GLY A 523 3.57 -1.65 14.23
C GLY A 523 2.77 -2.15 15.43
N ASN A 524 3.21 -3.29 15.97
CA ASN A 524 2.48 -3.95 17.06
C ASN A 524 2.82 -3.33 18.42
N ASP A 525 1.96 -2.44 18.90
CA ASP A 525 2.24 -1.62 20.08
C ASP A 525 1.68 -2.18 21.38
N VAL A 526 2.26 -1.73 22.49
CA VAL A 526 1.83 -2.10 23.84
C VAL A 526 1.47 -0.88 24.66
N PHE A 527 0.18 -0.69 24.90
CA PHE A 527 -0.36 0.36 25.77
C PHE A 527 -0.44 -0.14 27.21
N VAL A 528 0.33 0.49 28.11
CA VAL A 528 0.59 -0.02 29.45
C VAL A 528 -0.16 0.79 30.50
N PHE A 529 -0.93 0.09 31.32
CA PHE A 529 -1.68 0.67 32.44
C PHE A 529 -1.24 0.04 33.76
N ASP A 530 -0.71 0.87 34.67
CA ASP A 530 -0.27 0.46 36.00
C ASP A 530 -1.34 0.73 37.07
N ALA A 531 -1.07 0.35 38.34
CA ALA A 531 -2.04 0.57 39.42
C ALA A 531 -2.18 2.04 39.84
N ALA A 532 -1.28 2.91 39.40
CA ALA A 532 -1.31 4.35 39.65
C ALA A 532 -2.06 5.10 38.55
N THR A 533 -2.17 4.55 37.33
CA THR A 533 -2.97 5.07 36.21
C THR A 533 -4.43 5.32 36.63
N ARG A 534 -4.96 6.50 36.31
CA ARG A 534 -6.30 6.96 36.72
C ARG A 534 -6.78 8.12 35.84
N GLY A 535 -8.08 8.37 35.86
CA GLY A 535 -8.70 9.36 34.98
C GLY A 535 -8.99 8.74 33.62
N THR A 536 -9.11 9.58 32.61
CA THR A 536 -9.34 9.15 31.23
C THR A 536 -8.01 9.07 30.50
N VAL A 537 -7.80 8.02 29.71
CA VAL A 537 -6.71 7.87 28.75
C VAL A 537 -7.33 7.53 27.40
N HIS A 538 -6.88 8.21 26.34
CA HIS A 538 -7.27 7.91 24.97
C HIS A 538 -6.14 7.12 24.30
N VAL A 539 -6.51 6.03 23.64
CA VAL A 539 -5.67 5.33 22.67
C VAL A 539 -6.24 5.66 21.30
N GLU A 540 -5.49 6.41 20.51
CA GLU A 540 -5.98 7.12 19.32
C GLU A 540 -6.00 6.23 18.06
N ASP A 541 -5.28 5.10 18.04
CA ASP A 541 -5.01 4.29 16.84
C ASP A 541 -4.92 2.76 17.08
N PHE A 542 -5.59 2.24 18.13
CA PHE A 542 -5.52 0.82 18.48
C PHE A 542 -5.97 -0.11 17.34
N ASN A 543 -5.05 -0.91 16.79
CA ASN A 543 -5.24 -1.76 15.60
C ASN A 543 -5.79 -0.96 14.39
N ALA A 544 -5.36 0.29 14.21
CA ALA A 544 -5.87 1.16 13.15
C ALA A 544 -5.17 0.99 11.80
N ALA A 545 -3.88 0.57 11.77
CA ALA A 545 -3.22 0.23 10.52
C ALA A 545 -3.42 -1.25 10.18
N ALA A 546 -3.41 -1.58 8.89
CA ALA A 546 -3.47 -2.96 8.43
C ALA A 546 -2.31 -3.77 9.02
N GLY A 547 -2.58 -5.02 9.40
CA GLY A 547 -1.57 -5.92 9.97
C GLY A 547 -1.21 -5.70 11.45
N ASP A 548 -1.64 -4.59 12.07
CA ASP A 548 -1.34 -4.31 13.47
C ASP A 548 -2.12 -5.22 14.43
N ALA A 549 -1.43 -5.59 15.51
CA ALA A 549 -1.89 -6.47 16.59
C ALA A 549 -1.43 -5.92 17.95
N ASP A 550 -2.01 -4.78 18.31
CA ASP A 550 -1.77 -4.04 19.53
C ASP A 550 -2.29 -4.75 20.78
N LEU A 551 -1.66 -4.43 21.90
CA LEU A 551 -1.94 -5.05 23.19
C LEU A 551 -2.19 -4.02 24.29
N LEU A 552 -3.28 -4.21 25.02
CA LEU A 552 -3.52 -3.52 26.28
C LEU A 552 -2.91 -4.32 27.44
N TYR A 553 -1.90 -3.76 28.11
CA TYR A 553 -1.15 -4.43 29.17
C TYR A 553 -1.47 -3.88 30.57
N PHE A 554 -2.09 -4.71 31.42
CA PHE A 554 -2.48 -4.35 32.79
C PHE A 554 -1.54 -4.96 33.84
N LEU A 555 -0.74 -4.13 34.51
CA LEU A 555 0.34 -4.57 35.43
C LEU A 555 -0.11 -5.20 36.76
N ASN A 556 -1.38 -5.12 37.17
CA ASN A 556 -1.85 -5.62 38.49
C ASN A 556 -3.20 -6.38 38.47
N GLY A 557 -3.59 -6.97 37.34
CA GLY A 557 -4.88 -7.69 37.17
C GLY A 557 -6.09 -6.74 37.10
N VAL A 558 -7.12 -6.94 36.27
CA VAL A 558 -7.78 -8.15 35.77
C VAL A 558 -8.26 -7.88 34.33
N ALA A 559 -7.55 -8.39 33.31
CA ALA A 559 -7.98 -8.25 31.90
C ALA A 559 -9.42 -8.72 31.69
N GLU A 560 -9.84 -9.83 32.30
CA GLU A 560 -11.22 -10.30 32.16
C GLU A 560 -12.25 -9.30 32.71
N ALA A 561 -11.93 -8.56 33.78
CA ALA A 561 -12.84 -7.56 34.32
C ALA A 561 -12.82 -6.27 33.51
N ALA A 562 -11.66 -5.91 32.93
CA ALA A 562 -11.53 -4.81 31.98
C ALA A 562 -12.34 -5.11 30.71
N LEU A 563 -12.14 -6.27 30.08
CA LEU A 563 -12.91 -6.70 28.92
C LEU A 563 -14.40 -6.81 29.23
N ALA A 564 -14.79 -7.37 30.38
CA ALA A 564 -16.21 -7.40 30.79
C ALA A 564 -16.82 -6.01 31.02
N SER A 565 -15.99 -4.97 31.19
CA SER A 565 -16.41 -3.58 31.30
C SER A 565 -16.48 -2.84 29.97
N ALA A 566 -15.91 -3.38 28.89
CA ALA A 566 -15.85 -2.75 27.58
C ALA A 566 -17.28 -2.49 27.04
N ARG A 567 -17.56 -1.27 26.61
CA ARG A 567 -18.85 -0.88 26.03
C ARG A 567 -18.63 0.06 24.85
N GLN A 568 -19.36 -0.17 23.77
CA GLN A 568 -19.46 0.78 22.66
C GLN A 568 -20.09 2.10 23.12
N PHE A 569 -19.52 3.22 22.72
CA PHE A 569 -20.10 4.55 22.85
C PHE A 569 -19.81 5.40 21.61
N GLY A 570 -20.80 5.53 20.72
CA GLY A 570 -20.54 6.12 19.41
C GLY A 570 -19.66 5.18 18.60
N GLU A 571 -18.57 5.71 18.04
CA GLU A 571 -17.55 4.93 17.30
C GLU A 571 -16.45 4.38 18.23
N ASP A 572 -16.42 4.82 19.48
CA ASP A 572 -15.36 4.45 20.42
C ASP A 572 -15.74 3.28 21.33
N THR A 573 -14.74 2.52 21.76
CA THR A 573 -14.90 1.56 22.86
C THR A 573 -14.38 2.12 24.17
N ILE A 574 -15.21 2.07 25.21
CA ILE A 574 -14.86 2.52 26.55
C ILE A 574 -14.68 1.33 27.49
N ILE A 575 -13.49 1.23 28.09
CA ILE A 575 -13.13 0.25 29.12
C ILE A 575 -12.99 0.97 30.47
N THR A 576 -13.68 0.51 31.50
CA THR A 576 -13.64 1.13 32.83
C THR A 576 -13.13 0.17 33.89
N HIS A 577 -12.01 0.53 34.53
CA HIS A 577 -11.42 -0.23 35.61
C HIS A 577 -11.13 0.65 36.83
N GLY A 578 -11.98 0.54 37.87
CA GLY A 578 -11.80 1.30 39.11
C GLY A 578 -11.92 2.81 38.92
N ARG A 579 -10.78 3.53 38.88
CA ARG A 579 -10.69 4.98 38.64
C ARG A 579 -10.11 5.32 37.26
N LEU A 580 -9.84 4.31 36.44
CA LEU A 580 -9.33 4.44 35.08
C LEU A 580 -10.48 4.22 34.09
N THR A 581 -10.55 5.10 33.10
CA THR A 581 -11.35 4.97 31.90
C THR A 581 -10.39 5.01 30.72
N ILE A 582 -10.34 3.92 29.96
CA ILE A 582 -9.61 3.86 28.69
C ILE A 582 -10.65 4.04 27.59
N VAL A 583 -10.40 4.97 26.69
CA VAL A 583 -11.16 5.15 25.46
C VAL A 583 -10.27 4.68 24.33
N LEU A 584 -10.74 3.68 23.58
CA LEU A 584 -10.14 3.27 22.33
C LEU A 584 -10.92 3.99 21.24
N ASP A 585 -10.31 5.00 20.65
CA ASP A 585 -10.96 5.88 19.70
C ASP A 585 -11.21 5.10 18.39
N GLY A 586 -12.44 5.13 17.86
CA GLY A 586 -12.79 4.45 16.60
C GLY A 586 -12.82 2.91 16.62
N VAL A 587 -12.65 2.26 17.78
CA VAL A 587 -12.62 0.78 17.87
C VAL A 587 -14.01 0.21 18.17
N ASP A 588 -14.47 -0.74 17.34
CA ASP A 588 -15.67 -1.55 17.61
C ASP A 588 -15.42 -2.52 18.78
N VAL A 589 -16.28 -2.48 19.80
CA VAL A 589 -16.18 -3.35 20.98
C VAL A 589 -16.22 -4.84 20.62
N ASP A 590 -16.88 -5.21 19.51
CA ASP A 590 -16.99 -6.59 19.07
C ASP A 590 -15.69 -7.11 18.42
N SER A 591 -14.75 -6.23 18.04
CA SER A 591 -13.40 -6.62 17.58
C SER A 591 -12.44 -6.94 18.74
N LEU A 592 -12.78 -6.55 19.97
CA LEU A 592 -11.94 -6.80 21.15
C LEU A 592 -12.12 -8.21 21.71
N GLY A 593 -11.06 -9.00 21.64
CA GLY A 593 -10.98 -10.34 22.19
C GLY A 593 -10.18 -10.44 23.48
N ARG A 594 -9.74 -11.66 23.79
CA ARG A 594 -8.84 -11.94 24.93
C ARG A 594 -7.38 -11.84 24.55
N ASP A 595 -7.06 -11.97 23.27
CA ASP A 595 -5.69 -12.09 22.79
C ASP A 595 -5.02 -10.70 22.75
N GLU A 596 -5.83 -9.64 22.69
CA GLU A 596 -5.49 -8.22 22.72
C GLU A 596 -5.28 -7.69 24.15
N LEU A 597 -5.54 -8.50 25.18
CA LEU A 597 -5.38 -8.12 26.59
C LEU A 597 -4.37 -8.98 27.33
N LEU A 598 -3.31 -8.34 27.82
CA LEU A 598 -2.27 -8.97 28.62
C LEU A 598 -2.34 -8.57 30.10
N VAL A 599 -1.95 -9.51 30.99
CA VAL A 599 -1.89 -9.29 32.45
C VAL A 599 -0.59 -9.83 33.01
N ALA A 600 0.01 -9.07 33.92
CA ALA A 600 1.18 -9.47 34.71
C ALA A 600 0.81 -10.35 35.92
#